data_AF-A0A955DZ63-F1
#
_entry.id   AF-A0A955DZ63-F1
#
_cell.length_a   1.000
_cell.length_b   1.000
_cell.length_c   1.000
_cell.angle_alpha   90.00
_cell.angle_beta   90.00
_cell.angle_gamma   90.00
#
_symmetry.space_group_name_H-M   'P 1'
#
loop_
_entity.id
_entity.type
_entity.pdbx_description
1 polymer ?
#
loop_
_entity_poly.entity_id
_entity_poly.type
_entity_poly.pdbx_seq_one_letter_code
_entity_poly.pdbx_strand_id
1 'polypeptide(L)' 'DITRTIFTILDRNDLTVTNVSTEEYYKDKSGIAPRPLNSTLGLTKIQSTGFVSRDWNDDLKEYIQSRLD' A
#
# COMPACT_ATOMS: atom_id res chain seq x y z
N ASP A 1 2.31 2.37 -6.25
CA ASP A 1 1.90 1.04 -6.75
C ASP A 1 0.51 0.64 -6.26
N ILE A 2 0.28 0.52 -4.95
CA ILE A 2 -1.02 0.14 -4.36
C ILE A 2 -2.21 0.87 -4.99
N THR A 3 -2.18 2.20 -5.12
CA THR A 3 -3.26 2.98 -5.77
C THR A 3 -3.55 2.51 -7.19
N ARG A 4 -2.53 2.23 -8.00
CA ARG A 4 -2.70 1.76 -9.38
C ARG A 4 -3.34 0.37 -9.39
N THR A 5 -2.88 -0.52 -8.51
CA THR A 5 -3.49 -1.86 -8.32
C THR A 5 -4.98 -1.75 -7.96
N ILE A 6 -5.36 -0.83 -7.05
CA ILE A 6 -6.76 -0.59 -6.69
C ILE A 6 -7.57 -0.15 -7.91
N PHE A 7 -7.07 0.81 -8.70
CA PHE A 7 -7.77 1.27 -9.91
C PHE A 7 -7.96 0.14 -10.92
N THR A 8 -6.95 -0.72 -11.12
CA THR A 8 -7.07 -1.92 -11.95
C THR A 8 -8.13 -2.89 -11.42
N ILE A 9 -8.16 -3.16 -10.11
CA ILE A 9 -9.16 -4.07 -9.50
C ILE A 9 -10.59 -3.53 -9.69
N LEU A 10 -10.76 -2.21 -9.66
CA LEU A 10 -12.05 -1.54 -9.85
C LEU A 10 -12.43 -1.30 -11.32
N ASP A 11 -11.64 -1.81 -12.28
CA ASP A 11 -11.79 -1.55 -13.73
C ASP A 11 -11.87 -0.04 -14.06
N ARG A 12 -11.12 0.77 -13.30
CA ARG A 12 -11.06 2.23 -13.44
C ARG A 12 -9.85 2.61 -14.27
N ASN A 13 -10.09 2.88 -15.56
CA ASN A 13 -9.05 3.27 -16.51
C ASN A 13 -8.64 4.75 -16.42
N ASP A 14 -9.41 5.58 -15.70
CA ASP A 14 -9.14 6.99 -15.46
C ASP A 14 -8.32 7.17 -14.19
N LEU A 15 -7.01 6.90 -14.26
CA LEU A 15 -6.12 7.12 -13.13
C LEU A 15 -5.97 8.62 -12.81
N THR A 16 -6.85 9.13 -11.95
CA THR A 16 -6.92 10.54 -11.54
C THR A 16 -5.95 10.91 -10.41
N VAL A 17 -5.10 9.98 -9.97
CA VAL A 17 -4.14 10.18 -8.88
C VAL A 17 -2.71 10.20 -9.42
N THR A 18 -1.91 11.18 -8.97
CA THR A 18 -0.50 11.34 -9.34
C THR A 18 0.43 11.03 -8.17
N ASN A 19 1.71 10.76 -8.49
CA ASN A 19 2.74 10.64 -7.47
C ASN A 19 3.09 12.02 -6.89
N VAL A 20 3.51 12.06 -5.64
CA VAL A 20 4.08 13.24 -4.96
C VAL A 20 5.24 12.79 -4.07
N SER A 21 6.28 13.62 -3.95
CA SER A 21 7.39 13.31 -3.04
C SER A 21 7.02 13.63 -1.59
N THR A 22 7.69 13.00 -0.63
CA THR A 22 7.51 13.32 0.80
C THR A 22 7.85 14.78 1.09
N GLU A 23 8.90 15.31 0.45
CA GLU A 23 9.32 16.71 0.60
C GLU A 23 8.23 17.67 0.13
N GLU A 24 7.69 17.46 -1.06
CA GLU A 24 6.61 18.28 -1.61
C GLU A 24 5.34 18.18 -0.76
N TYR A 25 5.00 16.97 -0.31
CA TYR A 25 3.86 16.74 0.56
C TYR A 25 4.01 17.41 1.95
N TYR A 26 5.23 17.66 2.42
CA TYR A 26 5.54 18.25 3.73
C TYR A 26 5.82 19.75 3.72
N LYS A 27 6.08 20.35 2.54
CA LYS A 27 6.53 21.74 2.38
C LYS A 27 5.82 22.78 3.26
N ASP A 28 4.49 22.66 3.40
CA ASP A 28 3.65 23.63 4.12
C ASP A 28 3.02 23.06 5.41
N LYS A 29 3.54 21.95 5.94
CA LYS A 29 2.96 21.26 7.09
C LYS A 29 3.91 21.23 8.27
N SER A 30 3.43 21.70 9.43
CA SER A 30 4.16 21.68 10.69
C SER A 30 3.75 20.49 11.57
N GLY A 31 4.63 20.09 12.48
CA GLY A 31 4.34 19.05 13.49
C GLY A 31 4.22 17.62 12.94
N ILE A 32 4.76 17.32 11.76
CA ILE A 32 4.70 15.98 11.18
C ILE A 32 5.73 15.04 11.81
N ALA A 33 5.30 13.85 12.21
CA ALA A 33 6.20 12.77 12.64
C ALA A 33 7.05 12.25 11.46
N PRO A 34 8.37 12.02 11.66
CA PRO A 34 9.23 11.51 10.61
C PRO A 34 8.74 10.14 10.15
N ARG A 35 8.77 9.92 8.83
CA ARG A 35 8.50 8.60 8.25
C ARG A 35 9.75 8.10 7.54
N PRO A 36 10.14 6.84 7.77
CA PRO A 36 11.24 6.24 7.01
C PRO A 36 10.87 6.16 5.53
N LEU A 37 11.88 6.24 4.66
CA LEU A 37 11.70 6.12 3.21
C LEU A 37 11.16 4.73 2.81
N ASN A 38 11.62 3.68 3.50
CA ASN A 38 11.18 2.31 3.32
C ASN A 38 10.88 1.67 4.67
N SER A 39 9.81 0.87 4.75
CA SER A 39 9.39 0.18 5.98
C SER A 39 9.10 -1.31 5.79
N THR A 40 9.58 -1.91 4.70
CA THR A 40 9.41 -3.34 4.46
C THR A 40 10.07 -4.15 5.58
N LEU A 41 9.29 -5.02 6.22
CA LEU A 41 9.76 -5.87 7.30
C LEU A 41 10.29 -7.20 6.75
N GLY A 42 11.43 -7.64 7.28
CA GLY A 42 11.94 -8.98 7.01
C GLY A 42 11.14 -10.04 7.77
N LEU A 43 10.55 -11.00 7.05
CA LEU A 43 9.65 -12.01 7.64
C LEU A 43 10.35 -13.33 8.01
N THR A 44 11.66 -13.44 7.82
CA THR A 44 12.42 -14.70 8.03
C THR A 44 12.17 -15.33 9.39
N LYS A 45 12.15 -14.54 10.48
CA LYS A 45 11.96 -15.06 11.83
C LYS A 45 10.58 -15.68 12.02
N ILE A 46 9.52 -14.99 11.59
CA ILE A 46 8.15 -15.52 11.75
C ILE A 46 7.90 -16.69 10.78
N GLN A 47 8.43 -16.62 9.56
CA GLN A 47 8.32 -17.72 8.59
C GLN A 47 9.02 -18.99 9.08
N SER A 48 10.12 -18.86 9.83
CA SER A 48 10.81 -20.02 10.44
C SER A 48 9.97 -20.77 11.48
N THR A 49 8.88 -20.18 12.00
CA THR A 49 7.93 -20.86 12.89
C THR A 49 6.84 -21.62 12.12
N GLY A 50 6.93 -21.71 10.78
CA GLY A 50 5.91 -22.29 9.92
C GLY A 50 4.78 -21.34 9.52
N PHE A 51 4.87 -20.05 9.89
CA PHE A 51 3.89 -19.05 9.45
C PHE A 51 4.05 -18.75 7.96
N VAL A 52 2.95 -18.86 7.22
CA VAL A 52 2.89 -18.49 5.80
C VAL A 52 2.09 -17.20 5.67
N SER A 53 2.77 -16.11 5.30
CA SER A 53 2.10 -14.86 4.97
C SER A 53 1.34 -15.00 3.65
N ARG A 54 0.16 -14.38 3.59
CA ARG A 54 -0.56 -14.21 2.34
C ARG A 54 0.12 -13.17 1.45
N ASP A 55 0.08 -13.36 0.13
CA ASP A 55 0.49 -12.31 -0.80
C ASP A 55 -0.47 -11.12 -0.72
N TRP A 56 0.08 -9.91 -0.60
CA TRP A 56 -0.72 -8.70 -0.38
C TRP A 56 -1.59 -8.34 -1.58
N ASN A 57 -1.24 -8.74 -2.81
CA ASN A 57 -2.04 -8.45 -4.00
C ASN A 57 -3.35 -9.25 -3.96
N ASP A 58 -3.26 -10.52 -3.60
CA ASP A 58 -4.43 -11.40 -3.47
C ASP A 58 -5.32 -10.93 -2.32
N ASP A 59 -4.73 -10.59 -1.18
CA ASP A 59 -5.47 -10.12 -0.01
C ASP A 59 -6.16 -8.77 -0.27
N LEU A 60 -5.47 -7.84 -0.94
CA LEU A 60 -6.05 -6.54 -1.32
C LEU A 60 -7.23 -6.72 -2.28
N LYS A 61 -7.10 -7.62 -3.26
CA LYS A 61 -8.17 -7.90 -4.23
C LYS A 61 -9.41 -8.43 -3.54
N GLU A 62 -9.27 -9.47 -2.72
CA GLU A 62 -10.40 -10.02 -1.97
C GLU A 62 -11.01 -9.01 -1.00
N TYR A 63 -10.17 -8.24 -0.31
CA TYR A 63 -10.65 -7.18 0.57
C TYR A 63 -11.53 -6.18 -0.19
N ILE A 64 -11.06 -5.65 -1.31
CA ILE A 64 -11.82 -4.69 -2.11
C ILE A 64 -13.12 -5.31 -2.61
N GLN A 65 -13.07 -6.53 -3.15
CA GLN A 65 -14.28 -7.24 -3.61
C GLN A 65 -15.31 -7.38 -2.49
N SER A 66 -14.89 -7.73 -1.27
CA SER A 66 -15.78 -7.81 -0.10
C SER A 66 -16.38 -6.48 0.36
N ARG A 67 -15.93 -5.34 -0.17
CA ARG A 67 -16.45 -4.00 0.12
C ARG A 67 -17.31 -3.42 -1.00
N LEU A 68 -17.46 -4.14 -2.11
CA LEU A 68 -18.29 -3.73 -3.25
C LEU A 68 -19.69 -4.36 -3.22
N ASP A 69 -19.92 -5.31 -2.32
CA ASP A 69 -21.23 -5.83 -1.94
C ASP A 69 -21.94 -4.90 -0.94
#